data_AF-A0A117LX85-F1
#
_entry.id   AF-A0A117LX85-F1
#
_cell.length_a   1.000
_cell.length_b   1.000
_cell.length_c   1.000
_cell.angle_alpha   90.00
_cell.angle_beta   90.00
_cell.angle_gamma   90.00
#
_symmetry.space_group_name_H-M   'P 1'
#
loop_
_entity.id
_entity.type
_entity.pdbx_description
1 polymer ?
#
loop_
_entity_poly.entity_id
_entity_poly.type
_entity_poly.pdbx_seq_one_letter_code
_entity_poly.pdbx_strand_id
1 'polypeptide(L)'
;MHFLMEKPTLSNIPKDTPINHLRVRHGGYDISGVLTDHGTVFPLEILNMLEKQGRIGELSQLVYSFVGACAQGALKRQFKELWIHQFKAQNPDGRVLVPV
;
A
#
# COMPACT_ATOMS: atom_id res chain seq x y z
N MET A 1 21.12 3.07 7.32
CA MET A 1 20.75 1.88 8.13
C MET A 1 19.66 2.13 9.18
N HIS A 2 19.09 3.35 9.33
CA HIS A 2 18.11 3.65 10.39
C HIS A 2 16.75 2.92 10.21
N PHE A 3 16.31 2.72 8.96
CA PHE A 3 15.00 2.14 8.62
C PHE A 3 14.81 0.68 9.05
N LEU A 4 15.86 -0.13 9.10
CA LEU A 4 15.77 -1.54 9.51
C LEU A 4 15.34 -1.71 10.97
N MET A 5 15.37 -0.65 11.77
CA MET A 5 14.93 -0.64 13.16
C MET A 5 13.62 0.11 13.39
N GLU A 6 13.05 0.73 12.34
CA GLU A 6 11.78 1.44 12.46
C GLU A 6 10.62 0.48 12.67
N LYS A 7 9.62 0.93 13.43
CA LYS A 7 8.41 0.16 13.69
C LYS A 7 7.66 -0.10 12.38
N PRO A 8 7.27 -1.36 12.08
CA PRO A 8 6.42 -1.66 10.94
C PRO A 8 5.14 -0.82 10.99
N THR A 9 4.88 -0.09 9.91
CA THR A 9 3.76 0.84 9.82
C THR A 9 2.96 0.55 8.56
N LEU A 10 1.66 0.32 8.74
CA LEU A 10 0.70 0.12 7.66
C LEU A 10 -0.06 1.42 7.40
N SER A 11 -0.04 1.88 6.16
CA SER A 11 -0.95 2.91 5.69
C SER A 11 -2.28 2.26 5.31
N ASN A 12 -3.37 2.76 5.90
CA ASN A 12 -4.72 2.49 5.46
C ASN A 12 -5.18 3.69 4.64
N ILE A 13 -5.33 3.52 3.34
CA ILE A 13 -5.58 4.61 2.40
C ILE A 13 -6.98 4.41 1.82
N PRO A 14 -7.93 5.33 2.08
CA PRO A 14 -9.23 5.31 1.42
C PRO A 14 -9.09 5.29 -0.11
N LYS A 15 -9.89 4.49 -0.81
CA LYS A 15 -9.80 4.36 -2.28
C LYS A 15 -10.02 5.68 -3.02
N ASP A 16 -10.71 6.64 -2.41
CA ASP A 16 -11.02 7.96 -2.93
C ASP A 16 -9.97 9.03 -2.55
N THR A 17 -8.86 8.63 -1.92
CA THR A 17 -7.78 9.56 -1.55
C THR A 17 -7.24 10.27 -2.80
N PRO A 18 -7.28 11.62 -2.85
CA PRO A 18 -6.71 12.37 -3.95
C PRO A 18 -5.20 12.12 -4.12
N ILE A 19 -4.72 12.04 -5.36
CA ILE A 19 -3.31 11.76 -5.66
C ILE A 19 -2.37 12.78 -5.00
N ASN A 20 -2.76 14.06 -4.95
CA ASN A 20 -2.00 15.13 -4.33
C ASN A 20 -1.95 15.04 -2.78
N HIS A 21 -2.71 14.14 -2.17
CA HIS A 21 -2.65 13.81 -0.75
C HIS A 21 -1.79 12.57 -0.46
N LEU A 22 -1.37 11.83 -1.50
CA LEU A 22 -0.45 10.71 -1.33
C LEU A 22 0.98 11.20 -1.07
N ARG A 23 1.70 10.48 -0.22
CA ARG A 23 3.09 10.76 0.14
C ARG A 23 3.87 9.47 0.15
N VAL A 24 5.09 9.53 -0.36
CA VAL A 24 6.02 8.41 -0.34
C VAL A 24 6.81 8.47 0.97
N ARG A 25 6.83 7.35 1.69
CA ARG A 25 7.71 7.16 2.85
C ARG A 25 8.67 6.04 2.49
N HIS A 26 9.84 6.36 1.98
CA HIS A 26 10.90 5.38 1.79
C HIS A 26 12.25 6.07 1.92
N GLY A 27 12.96 5.81 3.01
CA GLY A 27 14.27 6.40 3.19
C GLY A 27 15.38 5.58 2.55
N GLY A 28 16.36 6.27 1.98
CA GLY A 28 17.53 5.64 1.34
C GLY A 28 17.27 5.03 -0.05
N TYR A 29 16.13 5.34 -0.67
CA TYR A 29 15.86 5.05 -2.08
C TYR A 29 15.61 6.35 -2.83
N ASP A 30 15.93 6.36 -4.13
CA ASP A 30 15.48 7.43 -5.00
C ASP A 30 13.97 7.30 -5.22
N ILE A 31 13.25 8.37 -4.92
CA ILE A 31 11.80 8.46 -5.07
C ILE A 31 11.41 9.39 -6.22
N SER A 32 12.36 9.94 -6.98
CA SER A 32 12.11 10.90 -8.06
C SER A 32 11.10 10.38 -9.09
N GLY A 33 11.21 9.10 -9.47
CA GLY A 33 10.28 8.42 -10.36
C GLY A 33 8.86 8.33 -9.77
N VAL A 34 8.75 7.97 -8.50
CA VAL A 34 7.45 7.87 -7.81
C VAL A 34 6.78 9.22 -7.63
N LEU A 35 7.57 10.27 -7.40
CA LEU A 35 7.05 11.64 -7.32
C LEU A 35 6.53 12.15 -8.67
N THR A 36 7.07 11.63 -9.78
CA THR A 36 6.59 11.93 -11.13
C THR A 36 5.33 11.13 -11.45
N ASP A 37 5.32 9.84 -11.13
CA ASP A 37 4.19 8.95 -11.31
C ASP A 37 4.04 7.99 -10.12
N HIS A 38 3.06 8.27 -9.26
CA HIS A 38 2.75 7.44 -8.10
C HIS A 38 2.24 6.05 -8.50
N GLY A 39 1.65 5.93 -9.69
CA GLY A 39 1.07 4.70 -10.22
C GLY A 39 2.09 3.57 -10.38
N THR A 40 3.38 3.92 -10.49
CA THR A 40 4.49 2.95 -10.58
C THR A 40 4.62 2.06 -9.33
N VAL A 41 4.21 2.54 -8.16
CA VAL A 41 4.29 1.79 -6.89
C VAL A 41 2.96 1.68 -6.16
N PHE A 42 1.99 2.52 -6.51
CA PHE A 42 0.67 2.55 -5.89
C PHE A 42 -0.40 2.95 -6.93
N PRO A 43 -0.88 2.00 -7.77
CA PRO A 43 -1.73 2.25 -8.95
C PRO A 43 -3.20 2.55 -8.61
N LEU A 44 -3.46 3.40 -7.61
CA LEU A 44 -4.81 3.71 -7.13
C LEU A 44 -5.71 4.30 -8.22
N GLU A 45 -5.21 5.26 -9.00
CA GLU A 45 -5.97 5.89 -10.07
C GLU A 45 -6.37 4.89 -11.17
N ILE A 46 -5.45 3.99 -11.54
CA ILE A 46 -5.69 2.94 -12.53
C ILE A 46 -6.74 1.96 -11.99
N LEU A 47 -6.64 1.53 -10.74
CA LEU A 47 -7.60 0.60 -10.15
C LEU A 47 -9.01 1.21 -10.04
N ASN A 48 -9.11 2.48 -9.63
CA ASN A 48 -10.37 3.23 -9.65
C ASN A 48 -10.93 3.39 -11.07
N MET A 49 -10.07 3.60 -12.07
CA MET A 49 -10.49 3.68 -13.47
C MET A 49 -11.06 2.34 -13.95
N LEU A 50 -10.41 1.22 -13.62
CA LEU A 50 -10.87 -0.12 -13.99
C LEU A 50 -12.23 -0.44 -13.36
N GLU A 51 -12.45 -0.04 -12.11
CA GLU A 51 -13.76 -0.14 -11.45
C GLU A 51 -14.81 0.71 -12.17
N LYS A 52 -14.52 1.99 -12.43
CA LYS A 52 -15.45 2.91 -13.14
C LYS A 52 -15.82 2.41 -14.53
N GLN A 53 -14.91 1.71 -15.20
CA GLN A 53 -15.12 1.11 -16.52
C GLN A 53 -15.82 -0.26 -16.45
N GLY A 54 -16.14 -0.77 -15.26
CA GLY A 54 -16.75 -2.09 -15.07
C GLY A 54 -15.81 -3.26 -15.45
N ARG A 55 -14.50 -3.01 -15.52
CA ARG A 55 -13.48 -4.05 -15.82
C ARG A 55 -13.18 -4.92 -14.61
N ILE A 56 -13.39 -4.38 -13.41
CA ILE A 56 -13.44 -5.10 -12.14
C ILE A 56 -14.77 -4.75 -11.45
N GLY A 57 -15.23 -5.60 -10.53
CA GLY A 57 -16.47 -5.38 -9.80
C GLY A 57 -16.39 -4.18 -8.86
N GLU A 58 -15.55 -4.27 -7.83
CA GLU A 58 -15.30 -3.18 -6.88
C GLU A 58 -13.84 -3.20 -6.42
N LEU A 59 -13.25 -2.03 -6.22
CA LEU A 59 -12.03 -1.87 -5.42
C LEU A 59 -12.40 -1.69 -3.95
N SER A 60 -11.75 -2.43 -3.06
CA SER A 60 -11.96 -2.31 -1.60
C SER A 60 -11.87 -0.87 -1.10
N GLN A 61 -12.71 -0.53 -0.12
CA GLN A 61 -12.79 0.82 0.46
C GLN A 61 -11.46 1.31 1.05
N LEU A 62 -10.65 0.39 1.56
CA LEU A 62 -9.29 0.64 2.01
C LEU A 62 -8.30 -0.13 1.14
N VAL A 63 -7.30 0.59 0.64
CA VAL A 63 -6.09 0.06 0.02
C VAL A 63 -4.89 0.28 0.93
N TYR A 64 -3.91 -0.61 0.87
CA TYR A 64 -2.85 -0.68 1.88
C TYR A 64 -1.46 -0.51 1.27
N SER A 65 -0.58 0.17 2.00
CA SER A 65 0.84 0.32 1.65
C SER A 65 1.70 0.29 2.91
N PHE A 66 2.92 -0.24 2.82
CA PHE A 66 3.87 -0.28 3.93
C PHE A 66 5.30 -0.27 3.40
N VAL A 67 6.24 0.12 4.26
CA VAL A 67 7.67 0.14 3.93
C VAL A 67 8.29 -1.20 4.35
N GLY A 68 8.88 -1.91 3.39
CA GLY A 68 9.55 -3.19 3.65
C GLY A 68 10.81 -3.06 4.50
N ALA A 69 11.54 -1.94 4.36
CA ALA A 69 12.67 -1.60 5.21
C ALA A 69 12.20 -1.14 6.60
N CYS A 70 11.86 -2.10 7.46
CA CYS A 70 11.44 -1.91 8.85
C CYS A 70 12.02 -3.02 9.75
N ALA A 71 11.72 -2.99 11.04
CA ALA A 71 12.07 -4.04 12.00
C ALA A 71 11.37 -5.37 11.67
N GLN A 72 11.99 -6.15 10.78
CA GLN A 72 11.44 -7.40 10.22
C GLN A 72 11.07 -8.44 11.27
N GLY A 73 11.81 -8.51 12.37
CA GLY A 73 11.49 -9.39 13.50
C GLY A 73 10.16 -9.02 14.17
N ALA A 74 9.90 -7.73 14.37
CA ALA A 74 8.65 -7.24 14.91
C ALA A 74 7.49 -7.44 13.91
N LEU A 75 7.72 -7.16 12.62
CA LEU A 75 6.74 -7.39 11.57
C LEU A 75 6.22 -8.84 11.61
N LYS A 76 7.14 -9.82 11.57
CA LYS A 76 6.79 -11.24 11.53
C LYS A 76 6.10 -11.76 12.80
N ARG A 77 6.54 -11.30 13.98
CA ARG A 77 6.05 -11.83 15.27
C ARG A 77 4.85 -11.08 15.85
N GLN A 78 4.68 -9.80 15.54
CA GLN A 78 3.71 -8.93 16.22
C GLN A 78 2.67 -8.35 15.28
N PHE A 79 3.05 -7.95 14.05
CA PHE A 79 2.15 -7.22 13.16
C PHE A 79 1.53 -8.07 12.05
N LYS A 80 2.20 -9.15 11.64
CA LYS A 80 1.77 -10.01 10.52
C LYS A 80 0.30 -10.44 10.64
N GLU A 81 -0.07 -11.07 11.76
CA GLU A 81 -1.43 -11.60 11.92
C GLU A 81 -2.47 -10.47 12.01
N LEU A 82 -2.13 -9.35 12.64
CA LEU A 82 -3.00 -8.16 12.68
C LEU A 82 -3.28 -7.62 11.28
N TRP A 83 -2.26 -7.47 10.44
CA TRP A 83 -2.41 -6.96 9.08
C TRP A 83 -3.16 -7.95 8.21
N ILE A 84 -2.85 -9.25 8.29
CA ILE A 84 -3.60 -10.30 7.59
C ILE A 84 -5.08 -10.27 7.97
N HIS A 85 -5.41 -10.09 9.24
CA HIS A 85 -6.80 -9.98 9.69
C HIS A 85 -7.50 -8.77 9.07
N GLN A 86 -6.87 -7.58 9.09
CA GLN A 86 -7.42 -6.37 8.46
C GLN A 86 -7.64 -6.56 6.95
N PHE A 87 -6.66 -7.15 6.28
CA PHE A 87 -6.72 -7.46 4.85
C PHE A 87 -7.86 -8.41 4.52
N LYS A 88 -8.10 -9.43 5.34
CA LYS A 88 -9.16 -10.42 5.16
C LYS A 88 -10.55 -9.88 5.53
N ALA A 89 -10.64 -8.96 6.48
CA ALA A 89 -11.92 -8.36 6.89
C ALA A 89 -12.62 -7.60 5.75
N GLN A 90 -11.86 -7.12 4.75
CA GLN A 90 -12.40 -6.53 3.52
C GLN A 90 -13.02 -7.57 2.56
N ASN A 91 -12.85 -8.87 2.84
CA ASN A 91 -13.33 -10.01 2.05
C ASN A 91 -13.12 -9.88 0.52
N PRO A 92 -11.91 -9.58 0.03
CA PRO A 92 -11.70 -9.39 -1.40
C PRO A 92 -11.61 -10.73 -2.14
N ASP A 93 -12.19 -10.80 -3.34
CA ASP A 93 -12.06 -11.96 -4.24
C ASP A 93 -10.64 -12.13 -4.79
N GLY A 94 -9.86 -11.05 -4.84
CA GLY A 94 -8.49 -11.03 -5.35
C GLY A 94 -7.65 -9.92 -4.73
N ARG A 95 -6.32 -10.04 -4.86
CA ARG A 95 -5.37 -9.02 -4.39
C ARG A 95 -4.32 -8.77 -5.44
N VAL A 96 -3.98 -7.49 -5.65
CA VAL A 96 -2.84 -7.08 -6.46
C VAL A 96 -1.72 -6.69 -5.51
N LEU A 97 -0.57 -7.35 -5.64
CA LEU A 97 0.64 -6.99 -4.93
C LEU A 97 1.56 -6.26 -5.90
N VAL A 98 1.95 -5.03 -5.55
CA VAL A 98 2.86 -4.22 -6.35
C VAL A 98 4.25 -4.30 -5.72
N PRO A 99 5.22 -4.97 -6.36
CA PRO A 99 6.60 -5.00 -5.89
C PRO A 99 7.27 -3.65 -6.14
N VAL A 100 8.20 -3.29 -5.25
CA VAL A 100 9.00 -2.06 -5.30
C VAL A 100 10.48 -2.41 -5.14
#